data_AF-A0A849QWJ2-F1
#
_entry.id   AF-A0A849QWJ2-F1
#
_cell.length_a   1.000
_cell.length_b   1.000
_cell.length_c   1.000
_cell.angle_alpha   90.00
_cell.angle_beta   90.00
_cell.angle_gamma   90.00
#
_symmetry.space_group_name_H-M   'P 1'
#
loop_
_entity.id
_entity.type
_entity.pdbx_description
1 polymer ?
#
loop_
_entity_poly.entity_id
_entity_poly.type
_entity_poly.pdbx_seq_one_letter_code
_entity_poly.pdbx_strand_id
1 'polypeptide(L)' 'MNGIVKNMDFTLSRYKDLCLALLDSGYTPLTVYSYLEGKQKNNKLVVLRDDID' A
#
# COMPACT_ATOMS: atom_id res chain seq x y z
N MET A 1 -27.95 13.53 14.56
CA MET A 1 -26.50 13.27 14.59
C MET A 1 -26.23 12.12 13.65
N ASN A 2 -25.86 12.39 12.39
CA ASN A 2 -25.57 11.34 11.41
C ASN A 2 -24.07 11.07 11.39
N GLY A 3 -23.61 10.20 12.29
CA GLY A 3 -22.26 9.68 12.23
C GLY A 3 -22.15 8.76 11.01
N ILE A 4 -21.37 9.18 10.01
CA ILE A 4 -20.98 8.32 8.90
C ILE A 4 -20.17 7.17 9.52
N VAL A 5 -20.75 5.98 9.59
CA VAL A 5 -19.99 4.76 9.90
C VAL A 5 -19.02 4.56 8.74
N LYS A 6 -17.77 4.98 8.92
CA LYS A 6 -16.69 4.59 7.99
C LYS A 6 -16.53 3.09 8.17
N ASN A 7 -16.97 2.33 7.17
CA ASN A 7 -16.61 0.94 7.08
C ASN A 7 -15.07 0.86 6.97
N MET A 8 -14.42 0.35 8.02
CA MET A 8 -12.97 0.18 8.09
C MET A 8 -12.52 -1.17 7.54
N ASP A 9 -13.45 -1.96 7.00
CA ASP A 9 -13.14 -3.23 6.35
C ASP A 9 -12.24 -3.01 5.14
N PHE A 10 -11.00 -3.46 5.25
CA PHE A 10 -10.07 -3.48 4.15
C PHE A 10 -10.21 -4.81 3.41
N THR A 11 -11.07 -4.85 2.40
CA THR A 11 -11.36 -6.07 1.65
C THR A 11 -10.27 -6.38 0.62
N LEU A 12 -10.22 -7.62 0.13
CA LEU A 12 -9.34 -8.00 -0.98
C LEU A 12 -9.57 -7.15 -2.24
N SER A 13 -10.82 -6.73 -2.50
CA SER A 13 -11.11 -5.82 -3.62
C SER A 13 -10.46 -4.45 -3.40
N ARG A 14 -10.53 -3.90 -2.18
CA ARG A 14 -9.88 -2.63 -1.85
C ARG A 14 -8.35 -2.74 -1.89
N TYR A 15 -7.79 -3.87 -1.47
CA TYR A 15 -6.35 -4.14 -1.62
C TYR A 15 -5.94 -4.12 -3.09
N LYS A 16 -6.70 -4.79 -3.96
CA LYS A 16 -6.44 -4.78 -5.41
C LYS A 16 -6.52 -3.38 -6.00
N ASP A 17 -7.56 -2.62 -5.66
CA ASP A 17 -7.74 -1.24 -6.12
C ASP A 17 -6.56 -0.36 -5.69
N LEU A 18 -6.09 -0.50 -4.44
CA LEU A 18 -4.92 0.21 -3.93
C LEU A 18 -3.65 -0.14 -4.72
N CYS A 19 -3.40 -1.43 -4.95
CA CYS A 19 -2.24 -1.88 -5.72
C CYS A 19 -2.22 -1.27 -7.12
N LEU A 20 -3.37 -1.26 -7.82
CA LEU A 20 -3.47 -0.67 -9.15
C LEU A 20 -3.24 0.85 -9.11
N ALA A 21 -3.87 1.56 -8.17
CA ALA A 21 -3.70 3.01 -8.04
C ALA A 21 -2.25 3.42 -7.77
N LEU A 22 -1.51 2.63 -6.98
CA LEU A 22 -0.09 2.86 -6.70
C LEU A 22 0.76 2.68 -7.97
N LEU A 23 0.51 1.62 -8.73
CA LEU A 23 1.21 1.36 -10.00
C LEU A 23 0.94 2.47 -11.02
N ASP A 24 -0.33 2.85 -11.21
CA ASP A 24 -0.73 3.91 -12.14
C ASP A 24 -0.13 5.28 -11.74
N SER A 25 0.07 5.51 -10.45
CA SER A 25 0.72 6.72 -9.92
C SER A 25 2.25 6.70 -10.00
N GLY A 26 2.84 5.60 -10.49
CA GLY A 26 4.28 5.41 -10.68
C GLY A 26 5.04 5.02 -9.42
N TYR A 27 4.35 4.48 -8.40
CA TYR A 27 5.03 3.89 -7.25
C TYR A 27 5.63 2.53 -7.62
N THR A 28 6.85 2.30 -7.15
CA THR A 28 7.51 1.00 -7.23
C THR A 28 7.30 0.23 -5.93
N PRO A 29 6.60 -0.93 -5.94
CA PRO A 29 6.50 -1.79 -4.78
C PRO A 29 7.85 -2.35 -4.37
N LEU A 30 8.12 -2.40 -3.06
CA LEU A 30 9.33 -2.96 -2.51
C LEU A 30 9.05 -3.95 -1.40
N THR A 31 9.95 -4.91 -1.25
CA THR A 31 10.06 -5.67 0.00
C THR A 31 10.67 -4.78 1.09
N VAL A 32 10.35 -5.09 2.34
CA VAL A 32 10.98 -4.45 3.51
C VAL A 32 12.50 -4.57 3.45
N TYR A 33 12.99 -5.77 3.13
CA TYR A 33 14.43 -6.03 3.01
C TYR A 33 15.07 -5.08 2.01
N SER A 34 14.51 -4.97 0.81
CA SER A 34 15.02 -4.04 -0.20
C SER A 34 15.01 -2.61 0.33
N TYR A 35 13.89 -2.14 0.91
CA TYR A 35 13.78 -0.79 1.46
C TYR A 35 14.87 -0.48 2.49
N LEU A 36 15.15 -1.42 3.41
CA LEU A 36 16.18 -1.27 4.44
C LEU A 36 17.61 -1.23 3.87
N GLU A 37 17.86 -1.91 2.75
CA GLU A 37 19.17 -1.90 2.08
C GLU A 37 19.49 -0.55 1.40
N GLY A 38 18.52 0.36 1.25
CA GLY A 38 18.77 1.74 0.77
C GLY A 38 19.26 1.88 -0.67
N LYS A 39 19.11 0.83 -1.50
CA LYS A 39 19.63 0.78 -2.89
C LYS A 39 18.72 1.42 -3.93
N GLN A 40 17.69 2.15 -3.52
CA GLN A 40 16.65 2.66 -4.41
C GLN A 40 17.08 3.99 -5.03
N LYS A 41 16.88 4.09 -6.35
CA LYS A 41 17.17 5.30 -7.13
C LYS A 41 15.95 6.18 -7.39
N ASN A 42 14.75 5.70 -7.06
CA ASN A 42 13.49 6.38 -7.30
C ASN A 42 12.89 6.87 -5.98
N ASN A 43 12.24 8.03 -6.00
CA ASN A 43 11.59 8.63 -4.84
C ASN A 43 10.14 8.16 -4.64
N LYS A 44 9.52 7.52 -5.64
CA LYS A 44 8.16 6.96 -5.54
C LYS A 44 8.19 5.47 -5.19
N LEU A 45 8.22 5.18 -3.90
CA LEU A 45 8.35 3.82 -3.37
C LEU A 45 7.21 3.52 -2.41
N VAL A 46 6.78 2.25 -2.35
CA VAL A 46 5.79 1.79 -1.40
C VAL A 46 6.17 0.42 -0.85
N VAL A 47 6.05 0.24 0.45
CA VAL A 47 6.15 -1.06 1.12
C VAL A 47 4.75 -1.38 1.64
N LEU A 48 4.15 -2.46 1.13
CA LEU A 48 2.87 -2.98 1.61
C LEU A 48 3.15 -4.17 2.52
N ARG A 49 2.54 -4.15 3.71
CA ARG A 49 2.58 -5.27 4.67
C ARG A 49 1.19 -5.48 5.21
N ASP A 50 0.84 -6.75 5.38
CA ASP A 50 -0.31 -7.19 6.13
C ASP A 50 0.22 -7.81 7.43
N ASP A 51 -0.35 -7.41 8.56
CA ASP A 51 -0.02 -8.01 9.85
C ASP A 51 -0.93 -9.22 10.00
N ILE A 52 -0.36 -10.42 9.83
CA ILE A 52 -1.09 -11.66 10.00
C ILE A 52 -0.81 -12.14 11.44
N ASP A 53 -1.80 -11.96 12.31
CA ASP A 53 -1.81 -12.46 13.70
C ASP A 53 -1.67 -13.99 13.78
#